data_AF-A0A9W5TLC0-F1
#
_entry.id   AF-A0A9W5TLC0-F1
#
_cell.length_a   1.000
_cell.length_b   1.000
_cell.length_c   1.000
_cell.angle_alpha   90.00
_cell.angle_beta   90.00
_cell.angle_gamma   90.00
#
_symmetry.space_group_name_H-M   'P 1'
#
loop_
_entity.id
_entity.type
_entity.pdbx_description
1 polymer ?
#
loop_
_entity_poly.entity_id
_entity_poly.type
_entity_poly.pdbx_seq_one_letter_code
_entity_poly.pdbx_strand_id
1 'polypeptide(L)'
;MTLRWALVAALGALVVSGCATEAPDYQSVWSSPSATPATPAPDLVPLSKFLEDSGVVGQPVSPEMLEDLTVSMPTPAGWQPYQDSSLSPGTRMIAKGNTYPTAMLMVFELDGEFDVAEALTHADDDAQMSQNFRMLNSSTKDFEGFPSTMIEGSYDLANNRMHTYNRVVIATGAPPARKRYLVQFTVTGYAEQAVADAPDMEKIIEGFTVSVPGAAPATR
;
A
#
# COMPACT_ATOMS: atom_id res chain seq x y z
N MET A 1 -52.16 -28.28 56.47
CA MET A 1 -53.24 -27.39 55.97
C MET A 1 -52.58 -26.09 55.54
N THR A 2 -52.63 -25.54 54.33
CA THR A 2 -53.49 -25.65 53.13
C THR A 2 -52.70 -24.92 52.01
N LEU A 3 -52.22 -25.58 50.96
CA LEU A 3 -52.75 -25.55 49.58
C LEU A 3 -53.28 -24.19 49.07
N ARG A 4 -52.63 -23.60 48.06
CA ARG A 4 -53.18 -23.41 46.69
C ARG A 4 -52.25 -22.63 45.76
N TRP A 5 -52.35 -23.03 44.50
CA TRP A 5 -51.55 -22.67 43.33
C TRP A 5 -51.95 -21.32 42.73
N ALA A 6 -51.02 -20.67 42.02
CA ALA A 6 -51.34 -19.77 40.92
C ALA A 6 -50.24 -19.85 39.84
N LEU A 7 -50.62 -20.38 38.67
CA LEU A 7 -49.91 -20.20 37.41
C LEU A 7 -49.98 -18.73 37.00
N VAL A 8 -48.86 -18.16 36.54
CA VAL A 8 -48.86 -16.99 35.64
C VAL A 8 -47.90 -17.25 34.48
N ALA A 9 -48.35 -16.82 33.31
CA ALA A 9 -47.98 -17.26 31.98
C ALA A 9 -46.64 -16.70 31.45
N ALA A 10 -46.13 -17.48 30.50
CA ALA A 10 -45.14 -17.21 29.45
C ALA A 10 -44.75 -15.76 29.15
N LEU A 11 -43.43 -15.51 29.14
CA LEU A 11 -42.76 -14.80 28.05
C LEU A 11 -41.43 -15.51 27.77
N GLY A 12 -41.42 -16.33 26.71
CA GLY A 12 -40.19 -16.88 26.14
C GLY A 12 -39.53 -15.82 25.27
N ALA A 13 -38.41 -15.25 25.72
CA ALA A 13 -37.49 -14.54 24.86
C ALA A 13 -36.47 -15.56 24.33
N LEU A 14 -36.72 -16.11 23.15
CA LEU A 14 -35.72 -16.79 22.34
C LEU A 14 -34.70 -15.74 21.89
N VAL A 15 -33.61 -15.60 22.62
CA VAL A 15 -32.43 -14.88 22.13
C VAL A 15 -31.76 -15.82 21.14
N VAL A 16 -32.06 -15.63 19.85
CA VAL A 16 -31.23 -16.16 18.78
C VAL A 16 -29.91 -15.42 18.90
N SER A 17 -28.91 -16.07 19.50
CA SER A 17 -27.51 -15.71 19.36
C SER A 17 -27.16 -15.88 17.89
N GLY A 18 -27.42 -14.85 17.09
CA GLY A 18 -26.76 -14.71 15.80
C GLY A 18 -25.27 -14.69 16.09
N CYS A 19 -24.53 -15.56 15.42
CA CYS A 19 -23.09 -15.38 15.25
C CYS A 19 -22.90 -14.04 14.54
N ALA A 20 -22.82 -12.97 15.34
CA ALA A 20 -22.23 -11.74 14.89
C ALA A 20 -20.79 -12.12 14.56
N THR A 21 -20.42 -12.00 13.28
CA THR A 21 -19.04 -11.97 12.86
C THR A 21 -18.32 -11.01 13.80
N GLU A 22 -17.43 -11.55 14.61
CA GLU A 22 -16.52 -10.81 15.47
C GLU A 22 -15.93 -9.69 14.62
N ALA A 23 -16.09 -8.43 15.08
CA ALA A 23 -15.41 -7.32 14.43
C ALA A 23 -13.92 -7.67 14.38
N PRO A 24 -13.24 -7.52 13.23
CA PRO A 24 -11.86 -7.95 13.11
C PRO A 24 -11.04 -7.31 14.24
N ASP A 25 -10.24 -8.12 14.93
CA ASP A 25 -9.39 -7.64 16.01
C ASP A 25 -8.17 -6.92 15.40
N TYR A 26 -8.36 -5.64 15.05
CA TYR A 26 -7.33 -4.83 14.41
C TYR A 26 -6.13 -4.54 15.31
N GLN A 27 -6.18 -4.85 16.62
CA GLN A 27 -4.97 -4.81 17.47
C GLN A 27 -3.91 -5.82 17.01
N SER A 28 -4.31 -6.88 16.30
CA SER A 28 -3.41 -7.89 15.75
C SER A 28 -2.65 -7.43 14.49
N VAL A 29 -3.13 -6.39 13.80
CA VAL A 29 -2.43 -5.79 12.65
C VAL A 29 -1.32 -4.84 13.13
N TRP A 30 -1.59 -4.11 14.21
CA TRP A 30 -0.70 -3.07 14.75
C TRP A 30 0.26 -3.58 15.85
N SER A 31 -0.01 -4.77 16.39
CA SER A 31 0.85 -5.45 17.38
C SER A 31 1.51 -6.70 16.80
N SER A 32 2.09 -6.60 15.61
CA SER A 32 3.17 -7.53 15.28
C SER A 32 4.34 -7.23 16.23
N PRO A 33 5.02 -8.22 16.82
CA PRO A 33 6.20 -7.95 17.62
C PRO A 33 7.16 -7.12 16.77
N SER A 34 7.67 -6.02 17.35
CA SER A 34 8.70 -5.21 16.71
C SER A 34 9.75 -6.17 16.14
N ALA A 35 9.86 -6.23 14.81
CA ALA A 35 11.01 -6.86 14.21
C ALA A 35 12.23 -6.13 14.78
N THR A 36 13.23 -6.89 15.23
CA THR A 36 14.51 -6.31 15.64
C THR A 36 14.94 -5.36 14.53
N PRO A 37 15.33 -4.10 14.82
CA PRO A 37 15.74 -3.18 13.78
C PRO A 37 16.80 -3.86 12.92
N ALA A 38 16.52 -4.04 11.63
CA ALA A 38 17.51 -4.54 10.71
C ALA A 38 18.68 -3.55 10.73
N THR A 39 19.89 -4.05 10.96
CA THR A 39 21.11 -3.28 10.67
C THR A 39 21.03 -2.87 9.19
N PRO A 40 21.34 -1.61 8.83
CA PRO A 40 21.41 -1.23 7.42
C PRO A 40 22.32 -2.24 6.71
N ALA A 41 21.79 -2.88 5.67
CA ALA A 41 22.61 -3.77 4.87
C ALA A 41 23.79 -2.94 4.32
N PRO A 42 25.04 -3.39 4.46
CA PRO A 42 26.11 -2.81 3.66
C PRO A 42 25.71 -2.99 2.19
N ASP A 43 25.78 -1.91 1.42
CA ASP A 43 25.52 -1.84 -0.02
C ASP A 43 24.04 -1.84 -0.46
N LEU A 44 23.22 -0.92 0.08
CA LEU A 44 21.91 -0.60 -0.50
C LEU A 44 22.07 0.04 -1.88
N VAL A 45 21.35 -0.49 -2.87
CA VAL A 45 21.34 0.01 -4.26
C VAL A 45 19.90 0.37 -4.63
N PRO A 46 19.59 1.64 -4.91
CA PRO A 46 18.28 2.04 -5.39
C PRO A 46 17.79 1.18 -6.55
N LEU A 47 16.52 0.77 -6.55
CA LEU A 47 15.93 0.01 -7.65
C LEU A 47 16.15 0.70 -9.00
N SER A 48 16.01 2.02 -9.05
CA SER A 48 16.27 2.82 -10.24
C SER A 48 17.69 2.64 -10.77
N LYS A 49 18.69 2.59 -9.88
CA LYS A 49 20.10 2.40 -10.21
C LYS A 49 20.37 0.98 -10.69
N PHE A 50 19.79 -0.02 -10.04
CA PHE A 50 19.89 -1.42 -10.48
C PHE A 50 19.32 -1.61 -11.90
N LEU A 51 18.14 -1.04 -12.17
CA LEU A 51 17.49 -1.10 -13.48
C LEU A 51 18.36 -0.40 -14.54
N GLU A 52 18.88 0.79 -14.25
CA GLU A 52 19.77 1.52 -15.15
C GLU A 52 21.05 0.72 -15.47
N ASP A 53 21.70 0.14 -14.44
CA ASP A 53 22.91 -0.68 -14.61
C ASP A 53 22.64 -1.98 -15.38
N SER A 54 21.39 -2.46 -15.33
CA SER A 54 20.91 -3.60 -16.12
C SER A 54 20.57 -3.22 -17.56
N GLY A 55 20.70 -1.95 -17.94
CA GLY A 55 20.36 -1.43 -19.27
C GLY A 55 18.86 -1.21 -19.48
N VAL A 56 18.07 -1.17 -18.40
CA VAL A 56 16.62 -0.89 -18.47
C VAL A 56 16.40 0.61 -18.47
N VAL A 57 15.54 1.06 -19.38
CA VAL A 57 15.09 2.45 -19.46
C VAL A 57 13.66 2.54 -18.93
N GLY A 58 13.46 3.32 -17.87
CA GLY A 58 12.14 3.66 -17.35
C GLY A 58 11.62 4.95 -17.95
N GLN A 59 10.50 4.91 -18.68
CA GLN A 59 9.81 6.09 -19.19
C GLN A 59 8.58 6.39 -18.32
N PRO A 60 8.47 7.58 -17.71
CA PRO A 60 7.31 7.90 -16.90
C PRO A 60 6.05 7.96 -17.76
N VAL A 61 4.98 7.31 -17.30
CA VAL A 61 3.69 7.28 -17.98
C VAL A 61 2.58 7.64 -16.99
N SER A 62 1.61 8.42 -17.44
CA SER A 62 0.41 8.70 -16.66
C SER A 62 -0.43 7.44 -16.52
N PRO A 63 -0.94 7.08 -15.32
CA PRO A 63 -1.79 5.92 -15.13
C PRO A 63 -3.01 5.85 -16.08
N GLU A 64 -3.62 7.01 -16.39
CA GLU A 64 -4.78 7.07 -17.27
C GLU A 64 -4.47 6.96 -18.78
N MET A 65 -3.19 6.98 -19.16
CA MET A 65 -2.74 6.79 -20.55
C MET A 65 -2.38 5.34 -20.87
N LEU A 66 -2.43 4.46 -19.87
CA LEU A 66 -2.18 3.03 -20.04
C LEU A 66 -3.38 2.37 -20.73
N GLU A 67 -3.13 1.67 -21.83
CA GLU A 67 -4.18 0.95 -22.57
C GLU A 67 -4.23 -0.54 -22.24
N ASP A 68 -3.11 -1.12 -21.79
CA ASP A 68 -2.94 -2.54 -21.49
C ASP A 68 -2.80 -2.86 -19.99
N LEU A 69 -2.85 -1.83 -19.14
CA LEU A 69 -2.82 -1.92 -17.68
C LEU A 69 -3.77 -0.87 -17.09
N THR A 70 -4.43 -1.17 -15.98
CA THR A 70 -5.21 -0.23 -15.18
C THR A 70 -4.59 -0.12 -13.81
N VAL A 71 -4.20 1.10 -13.44
CA VAL A 71 -3.59 1.42 -12.14
C VAL A 71 -4.38 2.55 -11.51
N SER A 72 -4.85 2.39 -10.28
CA SER A 72 -5.65 3.42 -9.62
C SER A 72 -5.47 3.43 -8.11
N MET A 73 -5.72 4.60 -7.51
CA MET A 73 -5.86 4.80 -6.06
C MET A 73 -7.07 5.69 -5.80
N PRO A 74 -7.84 5.49 -4.72
CA PRO A 74 -9.00 6.31 -4.42
C PRO A 74 -8.56 7.67 -3.87
N THR A 75 -9.44 8.66 -3.95
CA THR A 75 -9.29 9.95 -3.27
C THR A 75 -10.38 10.06 -2.19
N PRO A 76 -10.06 9.90 -0.90
CA PRO A 76 -11.04 10.05 0.18
C PRO A 76 -11.57 11.47 0.32
N ALA A 77 -12.64 11.64 1.11
CA ALA A 77 -13.17 12.96 1.40
C ALA A 77 -12.13 13.81 2.16
N GLY A 78 -11.99 15.09 1.79
CA GLY A 78 -10.99 15.99 2.37
C GLY A 78 -9.58 15.85 1.79
N TRP A 79 -9.38 14.90 0.87
CA TRP A 79 -8.18 14.79 0.05
C TRP A 79 -8.39 15.46 -1.30
N GLN A 80 -7.33 16.02 -1.86
CA GLN A 80 -7.34 16.63 -3.18
C GLN A 80 -6.07 16.30 -3.96
N PRO A 81 -6.13 16.34 -5.31
CA PRO A 81 -4.94 16.31 -6.14
C PRO A 81 -3.94 17.38 -5.71
N TYR A 82 -2.68 16.96 -5.57
CA TYR A 82 -1.53 17.82 -5.34
C TYR A 82 -0.63 17.74 -6.58
N GLN A 83 -0.32 18.90 -7.16
CA GLN A 83 0.65 19.01 -8.25
C GLN A 83 1.61 20.14 -7.92
N ASP A 84 2.90 19.84 -8.00
CA ASP A 84 3.98 20.82 -7.98
C ASP A 84 4.81 20.66 -9.25
N SER A 85 5.38 21.76 -9.75
CA SER A 85 6.31 21.76 -10.88
C SER A 85 7.54 20.86 -10.69
N SER A 86 7.89 20.51 -9.45
CA SER A 86 8.99 19.61 -9.11
C SER A 86 8.63 18.13 -9.28
N LEU A 87 7.34 17.78 -9.38
CA LEU A 87 6.93 16.40 -9.59
C LEU A 87 7.15 16.00 -11.05
N SER A 88 7.64 14.78 -11.26
CA SER A 88 7.77 14.21 -12.59
C SER A 88 6.42 14.19 -13.32
N PRO A 89 6.40 14.47 -14.63
CA PRO A 89 5.19 14.29 -15.44
C PRO A 89 4.63 12.86 -15.28
N GLY A 90 3.32 12.73 -15.16
CA GLY A 90 2.66 11.44 -14.95
C GLY A 90 2.48 11.02 -13.49
N THR A 91 3.18 11.65 -12.54
CA THR A 91 2.96 11.42 -11.11
C THR A 91 1.55 11.84 -10.71
N ARG A 92 0.82 10.96 -10.01
CA ARG A 92 -0.44 11.29 -9.36
C ARG A 92 -0.16 11.41 -7.88
N MET A 93 -0.44 12.56 -7.30
CA MET A 93 -0.30 12.78 -5.87
C MET A 93 -1.60 13.37 -5.34
N ILE A 94 -2.04 12.90 -4.18
CA ILE A 94 -3.12 13.47 -3.41
C ILE A 94 -2.62 13.83 -2.01
N ALA A 95 -3.17 14.88 -1.44
CA ALA A 95 -2.83 15.35 -0.10
C ALA A 95 -4.11 15.70 0.67
N LYS A 96 -4.05 15.54 2.00
CA LYS A 96 -5.07 16.04 2.91
C LYS A 96 -4.66 17.43 3.39
N GLY A 97 -5.31 18.47 2.86
CA GLY A 97 -4.87 19.85 3.05
C GLY A 97 -3.69 20.21 2.16
N ASN A 98 -2.74 20.99 2.68
CA ASN A 98 -1.65 21.57 1.88
C ASN A 98 -0.30 20.83 2.03
N THR A 99 -0.25 19.76 2.82
CA THR A 99 0.96 19.00 3.15
C THR A 99 0.57 17.55 3.49
N TYR A 100 1.43 16.82 4.20
CA TYR A 100 1.13 15.51 4.77
C TYR A 100 -0.18 15.48 5.58
N PRO A 101 -0.92 14.35 5.53
CA PRO A 101 -0.57 13.11 4.81
C PRO A 101 -0.75 13.21 3.29
N THR A 102 0.04 12.42 2.56
CA THR A 102 0.06 12.37 1.09
C THR A 102 0.06 10.94 0.59
N ALA A 103 -0.56 10.69 -0.56
CA ALA A 103 -0.41 9.46 -1.32
C ALA A 103 0.09 9.78 -2.73
N MET A 104 1.12 9.06 -3.17
CA MET A 104 1.78 9.27 -4.44
C MET A 104 1.80 7.96 -5.24
N LEU A 105 1.49 8.08 -6.52
CA LEU A 105 1.46 7.00 -7.49
C LEU A 105 2.29 7.40 -8.71
N MET A 106 3.28 6.58 -9.04
CA MET A 106 4.13 6.72 -10.21
C MET A 106 4.08 5.43 -11.03
N VAL A 107 4.08 5.56 -12.34
CA VAL A 107 4.17 4.43 -13.27
C VAL A 107 5.25 4.72 -14.30
N PHE A 108 6.09 3.73 -14.55
CA PHE A 108 7.11 3.77 -15.60
C PHE A 108 6.91 2.58 -16.54
N GLU A 109 6.86 2.83 -17.84
CA GLU A 109 7.05 1.79 -18.85
C GLU A 109 8.54 1.41 -18.87
N LEU A 110 8.84 0.13 -18.75
CA LEU A 110 10.20 -0.40 -18.69
C LEU A 110 10.57 -1.02 -20.04
N ASP A 111 11.59 -0.45 -20.68
CA ASP A 111 12.20 -0.98 -21.90
C ASP A 111 13.55 -1.62 -21.59
N GLY A 112 13.81 -2.80 -22.13
CA GLY A 112 14.98 -3.63 -21.81
C GLY A 112 14.63 -4.91 -21.06
N GLU A 113 15.59 -5.85 -21.05
CA GLU A 113 15.49 -7.14 -20.36
C GLU A 113 16.10 -7.06 -18.96
N PHE A 114 15.42 -7.63 -17.98
CA PHE A 114 15.91 -7.71 -16.60
C PHE A 114 15.21 -8.85 -15.85
N ASP A 115 15.87 -9.35 -14.80
CA ASP A 115 15.28 -10.30 -13.86
C ASP A 115 14.39 -9.56 -12.86
N VAL A 116 13.10 -9.89 -12.86
CA VAL A 116 12.11 -9.26 -12.00
C VAL A 116 12.33 -9.61 -10.52
N ALA A 117 12.72 -10.85 -10.22
CA ALA A 117 12.95 -11.28 -8.85
C ALA A 117 14.20 -10.61 -8.27
N GLU A 118 15.26 -10.46 -9.07
CA GLU A 118 16.47 -9.74 -8.68
C GLU A 118 16.17 -8.24 -8.49
N ALA A 119 15.46 -7.61 -9.43
CA ALA A 119 15.05 -6.22 -9.29
C ALA A 119 14.28 -5.96 -7.99
N LEU A 120 13.34 -6.85 -7.63
CA LEU A 120 12.55 -6.70 -6.41
C LEU A 120 13.38 -6.80 -5.12
N THR A 121 14.60 -7.36 -5.15
CA THR A 121 15.50 -7.33 -3.98
C THR A 121 16.00 -5.93 -3.63
N HIS A 122 15.95 -5.00 -4.58
CA HIS A 122 16.34 -3.59 -4.44
C HIS A 122 15.16 -2.63 -4.23
N ALA A 123 13.92 -3.13 -4.32
CA ALA A 123 12.71 -2.30 -4.34
C ALA A 123 12.45 -1.54 -3.03
N ASP A 124 12.96 -2.04 -1.91
CA ASP A 124 12.82 -1.42 -0.60
C ASP A 124 14.06 -0.62 -0.18
N ASP A 125 15.16 -0.66 -0.96
CA ASP A 125 16.44 -0.04 -0.61
C ASP A 125 16.29 1.48 -0.48
N ASP A 126 15.54 2.12 -1.37
CA ASP A 126 15.25 3.56 -1.32
C ASP A 126 14.59 3.97 0.02
N ALA A 127 13.66 3.15 0.52
CA ALA A 127 13.03 3.40 1.81
C ALA A 127 14.02 3.19 2.97
N GLN A 128 14.83 2.14 2.92
CA GLN A 128 15.83 1.81 3.94
C GLN A 128 16.97 2.82 4.03
N MET A 129 17.29 3.50 2.94
CA MET A 129 18.27 4.59 2.89
C MET A 129 17.79 5.88 3.57
N SER A 130 16.49 5.98 3.91
CA SER A 130 15.95 7.16 4.60
C SER A 130 16.58 7.34 5.99
N GLN A 131 16.75 8.59 6.40
CA GLN A 131 17.43 8.92 7.66
C GLN A 131 16.71 8.27 8.86
N ASN A 132 17.47 7.52 9.66
CA ASN A 132 16.95 6.82 10.85
C ASN A 132 15.74 5.93 10.54
N PHE A 133 15.71 5.29 9.37
CA PHE A 133 14.65 4.37 9.00
C PHE A 133 14.48 3.25 10.04
N ARG A 134 13.22 2.95 10.38
CA ARG A 134 12.81 1.84 11.22
C ARG A 134 11.67 1.11 10.52
N MET A 135 11.95 -0.11 10.07
CA MET A 135 10.95 -0.99 9.48
C MET A 135 9.91 -1.39 10.54
N LEU A 136 8.64 -1.38 10.15
CA LEU A 136 7.50 -1.82 10.96
C LEU A 136 6.87 -3.09 10.37
N ASN A 137 6.80 -3.16 9.04
CA ASN A 137 6.24 -4.31 8.32
C ASN A 137 6.91 -4.46 6.95
N SER A 138 6.88 -5.65 6.38
CA SER A 138 7.28 -5.89 4.99
C SER A 138 6.59 -7.12 4.40
N SER A 139 6.50 -7.17 3.07
CA SER A 139 5.96 -8.31 2.34
C SER A 139 6.56 -8.39 0.93
N THR A 140 6.89 -9.59 0.49
CA THR A 140 7.31 -9.90 -0.89
C THR A 140 6.27 -10.71 -1.65
N LYS A 141 5.02 -10.72 -1.16
CA LYS A 141 3.93 -11.42 -1.82
C LYS A 141 3.48 -10.64 -3.05
N ASP A 142 3.08 -11.38 -4.08
CA ASP A 142 2.43 -10.81 -5.26
C ASP A 142 1.23 -9.93 -4.86
N PHE A 143 1.04 -8.85 -5.62
CA PHE A 143 -0.05 -7.91 -5.46
C PHE A 143 -0.94 -7.95 -6.69
N GLU A 144 -2.21 -8.31 -6.51
CA GLU A 144 -3.19 -8.41 -7.62
C GLU A 144 -2.69 -9.30 -8.78
N GLY A 145 -1.91 -10.34 -8.46
CA GLY A 145 -1.34 -11.29 -9.41
C GLY A 145 -0.02 -10.87 -10.07
N PHE A 146 0.60 -9.78 -9.60
CA PHE A 146 1.90 -9.30 -10.11
C PHE A 146 3.01 -9.39 -9.04
N PRO A 147 4.26 -9.68 -9.43
CA PRO A 147 5.42 -9.61 -8.53
C PRO A 147 5.53 -8.25 -7.83
N SER A 148 5.72 -8.25 -6.51
CA SER A 148 5.68 -7.03 -5.71
C SER A 148 6.49 -7.13 -4.41
N THR A 149 6.98 -5.99 -3.93
CA THR A 149 7.36 -5.78 -2.52
C THR A 149 6.50 -4.68 -1.89
N MET A 150 6.43 -4.73 -0.56
CA MET A 150 5.88 -3.68 0.27
C MET A 150 6.72 -3.55 1.53
N ILE A 151 7.00 -2.32 1.91
CA ILE A 151 7.64 -1.98 3.16
C ILE A 151 6.88 -0.86 3.86
N GLU A 152 6.70 -1.03 5.16
CA GLU A 152 6.13 -0.04 6.04
C GLU A 152 7.18 0.34 7.09
N GLY A 153 7.25 1.62 7.44
CA GLY A 153 8.25 2.07 8.38
C GLY A 153 8.08 3.50 8.83
N SER A 154 9.10 3.99 9.51
CA SER A 154 9.22 5.38 9.91
C SER A 154 10.63 5.89 9.70
N TYR A 155 10.78 7.17 9.39
CA TYR A 155 12.08 7.82 9.12
C TYR A 155 12.00 9.31 9.47
N ASP A 156 13.15 9.97 9.52
CA ASP A 156 13.22 11.40 9.81
C ASP A 156 13.26 12.22 8.51
N LEU A 157 12.42 13.26 8.42
CA LEU A 157 12.38 14.20 7.31
C LEU A 157 12.11 15.61 7.81
N ALA A 158 13.00 16.56 7.51
CA ALA A 158 12.83 17.98 7.82
C ALA A 158 12.37 18.24 9.28
N ASN A 159 13.03 17.61 10.26
CA ASN A 159 12.74 17.65 11.70
C ASN A 159 11.45 16.94 12.15
N ASN A 160 10.75 16.25 11.27
CA ASN A 160 9.56 15.47 11.61
C ASN A 160 9.87 13.98 11.53
N ARG A 161 9.24 13.19 12.41
CA ARG A 161 9.18 11.75 12.25
C ARG A 161 8.04 11.42 11.31
N MET A 162 8.36 10.76 10.20
CA MET A 162 7.40 10.33 9.21
C MET A 162 7.03 8.88 9.44
N HIS A 163 5.80 8.52 9.09
CA HIS A 163 5.34 7.16 8.93
C HIS A 163 4.99 6.93 7.46
N THR A 164 5.36 5.78 6.91
CA THR A 164 5.22 5.52 5.48
C THR A 164 4.86 4.07 5.19
N TYR A 165 4.04 3.92 4.15
CA TYR A 165 3.81 2.69 3.41
C TYR A 165 4.39 2.88 2.00
N ASN A 166 5.18 1.94 1.50
CA ASN A 166 5.69 1.94 0.13
C ASN A 166 5.44 0.56 -0.49
N ARG A 167 4.85 0.52 -1.68
CA ARG A 167 4.66 -0.69 -2.47
C ARG A 167 5.23 -0.49 -3.86
N VAL A 168 6.01 -1.48 -4.30
CA VAL A 168 6.53 -1.59 -5.66
C VAL A 168 5.90 -2.80 -6.33
N VAL A 169 5.39 -2.63 -7.54
CA VAL A 169 4.81 -3.71 -8.36
C VAL A 169 5.48 -3.70 -9.73
N ILE A 170 5.99 -4.86 -10.17
CA ILE A 170 6.43 -5.04 -11.56
C ILE A 170 5.29 -5.73 -12.32
N ALA A 171 4.50 -4.92 -13.02
CA ALA A 171 3.30 -5.39 -13.72
C ALA A 171 3.61 -5.72 -15.19
N THR A 172 2.91 -6.74 -15.71
CA THR A 172 2.94 -7.06 -17.15
C THR A 172 1.58 -6.72 -17.76
N GLY A 173 1.57 -5.88 -18.79
CA GLY A 173 0.37 -5.48 -19.51
C GLY A 173 -0.34 -6.62 -20.24
N ALA A 174 -1.55 -6.35 -20.70
CA ALA A 174 -2.35 -7.24 -21.53
C ALA A 174 -1.65 -7.55 -22.88
N PRO A 175 -2.03 -8.66 -23.57
CA PRO A 175 -1.57 -8.92 -24.93
C PRO A 175 -2.00 -7.80 -25.90
N PRO A 176 -1.32 -7.65 -27.06
CA PRO A 176 -0.26 -8.52 -27.56
C PRO A 176 1.16 -8.12 -27.12
N ALA A 177 1.37 -6.85 -26.75
CA ALA A 177 2.70 -6.30 -26.51
C ALA A 177 3.32 -6.79 -25.19
N ARG A 178 2.50 -7.07 -24.16
CA ARG A 178 2.97 -7.53 -22.84
C ARG A 178 4.05 -6.61 -22.25
N LYS A 179 3.85 -5.30 -22.34
CA LYS A 179 4.78 -4.29 -21.83
C LYS A 179 5.00 -4.49 -20.33
N ARG A 180 6.21 -4.22 -19.85
CA ARG A 180 6.54 -4.25 -18.42
C ARG A 180 6.42 -2.85 -17.84
N TYR A 181 5.87 -2.76 -16.63
CA TYR A 181 5.68 -1.52 -15.92
C TYR A 181 6.23 -1.62 -14.50
N LEU A 182 6.92 -0.58 -14.04
CA LEU A 182 7.18 -0.34 -12.63
C LEU A 182 6.07 0.56 -12.10
N VAL A 183 5.29 0.07 -11.15
CA VAL A 183 4.31 0.88 -10.40
C VAL A 183 4.85 1.08 -8.99
N GLN A 184 5.01 2.34 -8.59
CA GLN A 184 5.40 2.71 -7.24
C GLN A 184 4.27 3.49 -6.58
N PHE A 185 3.83 3.00 -5.42
CA PHE A 185 2.76 3.58 -4.64
C PHE A 185 3.21 3.82 -3.21
N THR A 186 3.14 5.07 -2.76
CA THR A 186 3.62 5.48 -1.44
C THR A 186 2.54 6.26 -0.72
N VAL A 187 2.32 5.98 0.56
CA VAL A 187 1.46 6.77 1.44
C VAL A 187 2.28 7.20 2.65
N THR A 188 2.35 8.49 2.91
CA THR A 188 3.22 9.06 3.96
C THR A 188 2.45 10.06 4.80
N GLY A 189 2.64 10.02 6.11
CA GLY A 189 2.05 10.94 7.08
C GLY A 189 3.00 11.24 8.23
N TYR A 190 2.62 12.17 9.10
CA TYR A 190 3.37 12.41 10.34
C TYR A 190 3.17 11.25 11.30
N ALA A 191 4.24 10.72 11.90
CA ALA A 191 4.15 9.59 12.82
C ALA A 191 3.31 9.92 14.06
N GLU A 192 3.34 11.17 14.54
CA GLU A 192 2.51 11.63 15.64
C GLU A 192 1.01 11.73 15.30
N GLN A 193 0.66 11.77 14.02
CA GLN A 193 -0.72 11.81 13.53
C GLN A 193 -1.20 10.45 12.99
N ALA A 194 -0.36 9.40 13.06
CA ALA A 194 -0.64 8.11 12.45
C ALA A 194 -2.01 7.52 12.85
N VAL A 195 -2.38 7.60 14.13
CA VAL A 195 -3.68 7.11 14.61
C VAL A 195 -4.86 7.94 14.07
N ALA A 196 -4.69 9.25 13.96
CA ALA A 196 -5.75 10.14 13.51
C ALA A 196 -5.98 10.04 11.99
N ASP A 197 -4.91 9.83 11.22
CA ASP A 197 -4.97 9.72 9.76
C ASP A 197 -5.14 8.29 9.24
N ALA A 198 -4.96 7.28 10.10
CA ALA A 198 -5.09 5.87 9.75
C ALA A 198 -6.34 5.54 8.93
N PRO A 199 -7.57 5.99 9.29
CA PRO A 199 -8.76 5.60 8.52
C PRO A 199 -8.71 6.03 7.05
N ASP A 200 -8.18 7.22 6.76
CA ASP A 200 -8.06 7.70 5.38
C ASP A 200 -6.90 7.03 4.65
N MET A 201 -5.76 6.86 5.34
CA MET A 201 -4.57 6.22 4.78
C MET A 201 -4.83 4.75 4.44
N GLU A 202 -5.47 4.00 5.34
CA GLU A 202 -5.89 2.62 5.11
C GLU A 202 -6.85 2.51 3.92
N LYS A 203 -7.84 3.41 3.83
CA LYS A 203 -8.75 3.45 2.69
C LYS A 203 -8.01 3.67 1.36
N ILE A 204 -6.96 4.51 1.35
CA ILE A 204 -6.12 4.73 0.16
C ILE A 204 -5.31 3.47 -0.16
N ILE A 205 -4.69 2.85 0.85
CA ILE A 205 -3.90 1.62 0.69
C ILE A 205 -4.75 0.45 0.19
N GLU A 206 -5.91 0.21 0.80
CA GLU A 206 -6.81 -0.90 0.44
C GLU A 206 -7.48 -0.73 -0.93
N GLY A 207 -7.67 0.52 -1.36
CA GLY A 207 -8.25 0.86 -2.66
C GLY A 207 -7.23 1.01 -3.78
N PHE A 208 -5.92 0.95 -3.48
CA PHE A 208 -4.90 0.87 -4.52
C PHE A 208 -5.07 -0.43 -5.32
N THR A 209 -5.07 -0.34 -6.64
CA THR A 209 -5.27 -1.48 -7.54
C THR A 209 -4.33 -1.43 -8.73
N VAL A 210 -3.90 -2.62 -9.17
CA VAL A 210 -3.16 -2.86 -10.40
C VAL A 210 -3.82 -4.04 -11.09
N SER A 211 -4.30 -3.89 -12.32
CA SER A 211 -4.98 -4.97 -13.03
C SER A 211 -4.81 -4.85 -14.54
N VAL A 212 -4.96 -5.95 -15.28
CA VAL A 212 -5.07 -5.88 -16.74
C VAL A 212 -6.54 -5.69 -17.15
N PRO A 213 -6.84 -4.85 -18.15
CA PRO A 213 -8.21 -4.69 -18.65
C PRO A 213 -8.82 -6.03 -19.08
N GLY A 214 -10.03 -6.33 -18.58
CA GLY A 214 -10.77 -7.55 -18.91
C GLY A 214 -10.33 -8.82 -18.17
N ALA A 215 -9.36 -8.76 -17.26
CA ALA A 215 -9.15 -9.85 -16.30
C ALA A 215 -10.30 -9.91 -15.29
N ALA A 216 -10.69 -11.14 -14.91
CA ALA A 216 -11.57 -11.33 -13.76
C ALA A 216 -10.86 -10.80 -12.49
N PRO A 217 -11.58 -10.22 -11.52
CA PRO A 217 -10.97 -9.73 -10.29
C PRO A 217 -10.18 -10.86 -9.61
N ALA A 218 -8.96 -10.56 -9.15
CA ALA A 218 -8.23 -11.50 -8.32
C ALA A 218 -9.03 -11.74 -7.03
N THR A 219 -9.25 -13.00 -6.66
CA THR A 219 -9.77 -13.35 -5.33
C THR A 219 -8.71 -13.00 -4.31
N ARG A 220 -8.97 -11.94 -3.53
CA ARG A 220 -8.18 -11.49 -2.39
C ARG A 220 -8.19 -12.52 -1.27
#